data_AF-A0A8H3E6F5-F1
#
_entry.id   AF-A0A8H3E6F5-F1
#
_cell.length_a   1.000
_cell.length_b   1.000
_cell.length_c   1.000
_cell.angle_alpha   90.00
_cell.angle_beta   90.00
_cell.angle_gamma   90.00
#
_symmetry.space_group_name_H-M   'P 1'
#
loop_
_entity.id
_entity.type
_entity.pdbx_description
1 polymer ?
#
loop_
_entity_poly.entity_id
_entity_poly.type
_entity_poly.pdbx_seq_one_letter_code
_entity_poly.pdbx_strand_id
1 'polypeptide(L)' 'ATWMRDFIRSHPAYKQDSVVSREVNYDLVKAIDEIERGDHCVPELLPAGYVGSSHEKADW' A
#
# COMPACT_ATOMS: atom_id res chain seq x y z
N ALA A 1 -10.75 0.05 4.41
CA ALA A 1 -9.32 0.02 4.79
C ALA A 1 -9.04 -1.12 5.77
N THR A 2 -9.35 -2.36 5.37
CA THR A 2 -9.07 -3.57 6.16
C THR A 2 -7.63 -3.99 5.92
N TRP A 3 -7.25 -4.08 4.63
CA TRP A 3 -5.89 -4.40 4.19
C TRP A 3 -4.78 -3.59 4.88
N MET A 4 -4.86 -2.25 4.88
CA MET A 4 -3.82 -1.42 5.52
C MET A 4 -3.63 -1.74 7.02
N ARG A 5 -4.74 -2.05 7.72
CA ARG A 5 -4.68 -2.39 9.15
C ARG A 5 -4.06 -3.75 9.37
N ASP A 6 -4.37 -4.71 8.50
CA ASP A 6 -3.83 -6.06 8.57
C ASP A 6 -2.35 -6.09 8.16
N PHE A 7 -1.95 -5.26 7.19
CA PHE A 7 -0.55 -5.03 6.83
C PHE A 7 0.24 -4.50 8.02
N ILE A 8 -0.23 -3.42 8.67
CA ILE A 8 0.44 -2.87 9.86
C ILE A 8 0.50 -3.90 11.00
N ARG A 9 -0.60 -4.63 11.25
CA ARG A 9 -0.67 -5.63 12.34
C ARG A 9 0.23 -6.85 12.13
N SER A 10 0.49 -7.21 10.87
CA SER A 10 1.38 -8.33 10.52
C SER A 10 2.85 -7.92 10.38
N HIS A 11 3.14 -6.62 10.43
CA HIS A 11 4.49 -6.10 10.26
C HIS A 11 5.41 -6.52 11.42
N PRO A 12 6.62 -7.06 11.16
CA PRO A 12 7.51 -7.56 12.21
C PRO A 12 7.97 -6.47 13.18
N ALA A 13 8.11 -5.23 12.70
CA ALA A 13 8.46 -4.07 13.52
C ALA A 13 7.28 -3.48 14.33
N TYR A 14 6.04 -3.94 14.12
CA TYR A 14 4.88 -3.41 14.84
C TYR A 14 4.68 -4.11 16.19
N LYS A 15 4.72 -3.33 17.28
CA LYS A 15 4.70 -3.86 18.65
C LYS A 15 3.30 -3.99 19.25
N GLN A 16 2.25 -3.84 18.43
CA GLN A 16 0.86 -3.79 18.88
C GLN A 16 0.58 -2.68 19.91
N ASP A 17 1.45 -1.68 19.98
CA ASP A 17 1.39 -0.52 20.86
C ASP A 17 0.57 0.63 20.23
N SER A 18 -0.09 0.37 19.09
CA SER A 18 -0.79 1.37 18.28
C SER A 18 0.11 2.50 17.76
N VAL A 19 1.43 2.33 17.79
CA VAL A 19 2.41 3.28 17.23
C VAL A 19 2.93 2.73 15.90
N VAL A 20 2.68 3.47 14.82
CA VAL A 20 3.24 3.16 13.51
C VAL A 20 4.62 3.80 13.42
N SER A 21 5.66 2.97 13.48
CA SER A 21 7.05 3.42 13.34
C SER A 21 7.34 3.86 11.91
N ARG A 22 8.40 4.66 11.72
CA ARG A 22 8.80 5.17 10.40
C ARG A 22 9.07 4.06 9.38
N GLU A 23 9.61 2.94 9.84
CA GLU A 23 9.84 1.72 9.05
C GLU A 23 8.54 1.12 8.56
N VAL A 24 7.59 0.82 9.46
CA VAL A 24 6.26 0.30 9.11
C VAL A 24 5.54 1.22 8.12
N ASN A 25 5.64 2.54 8.31
CA ASN A 25 5.05 3.51 7.41
C ASN A 25 5.73 3.50 6.02
N TYR A 26 7.05 3.37 5.97
CA TYR A 26 7.80 3.28 4.72
C TYR A 26 7.39 2.04 3.93
N ASP A 27 7.35 0.88 4.59
CA ASP A 27 6.98 -0.39 3.94
C ASP A 27 5.52 -0.39 3.50
N LEU A 28 4.62 0.24 4.26
CA LEU A 28 3.23 0.42 3.86
C LEU A 28 3.10 1.24 2.58
N VAL A 29 3.75 2.41 2.50
CA VAL A 29 3.68 3.28 1.32
C VAL A 29 4.30 2.60 0.11
N LYS A 30 5.41 1.88 0.31
CA LYS A 30 6.05 1.11 -0.76
C LYS A 30 5.15 0.01 -1.31
N ALA A 31 4.51 -0.77 -0.43
CA ALA A 31 3.58 -1.81 -0.86
C ALA A 31 2.37 -1.21 -1.62
N ILE A 32 1.87 -0.04 -1.20
CA ILE A 32 0.81 0.67 -1.91
C ILE A 32 1.27 1.13 -3.31
N ASP A 33 2.49 1.66 -3.45
CA ASP A 33 3.08 2.06 -4.74
C ASP A 33 3.18 0.86 -5.70
N GLU A 34 3.65 -0.29 -5.21
CA GLU A 34 3.74 -1.52 -6.01
C GLU A 34 2.35 -2.03 -6.44
N ILE A 35 1.34 -1.91 -5.56
CA ILE A 35 -0.05 -2.27 -5.89
C ILE A 35 -0.64 -1.30 -6.91
N GLU A 36 -0.36 -0.01 -6.78
CA GLU A 36 -0.82 1.06 -7.69
C GLU A 36 -0.24 0.90 -9.10
N ARG A 37 1.02 0.47 -9.19
CA ARG A 37 1.71 0.16 -10.46
C ARG A 37 1.24 -1.14 -11.11
N GLY A 38 0.53 -1.98 -10.36
CA GLY A 38 0.02 -3.27 -10.84
C GLY A 38 1.02 -4.43 -10.67
N ASP A 39 2.11 -4.25 -9.93
CA ASP A 39 3.05 -5.33 -9.60
C ASP A 39 2.41 -6.32 -8.61
N HIS A 40 1.50 -5.84 -7.76
CA HIS A 40 0.76 -6.65 -6.79
C HIS A 40 -0.75 -6.41 -6.89
N CYS A 41 -1.52 -7.45 -7.22
CA CYS A 41 -2.97 -7.35 -7.29
C CYS A 41 -3.60 -7.61 -5.91
N VAL A 42 -4.04 -6.54 -5.24
CA VAL A 42 -4.72 -6.59 -3.94
C VAL A 42 -6.15 -6.07 -4.12
N PRO A 43 -7.11 -6.95 -4.49
CA PRO A 43 -8.49 -6.55 -4.80
C PRO A 43 -9.24 -5.93 -3.62
N GLU A 44 -8.82 -6.23 -2.40
CA GLU A 44 -9.33 -5.64 -1.16
C GLU A 44 -8.86 -4.20 -0.89
N LEU A 45 -7.80 -3.78 -1.60
CA LEU A 45 -7.27 -2.41 -1.56
C LEU A 45 -7.68 -1.63 -2.81
N LEU A 46 -7.40 -2.18 -4.00
CA LEU A 46 -7.74 -1.60 -5.30
C LEU A 46 -8.51 -2.63 -6.14
N PRO A 47 -9.73 -2.32 -6.62
CA PRO A 47 -10.51 -3.25 -7.43
C PRO A 47 -9.83 -3.51 -8.78
N ALA A 48 -10.12 -4.65 -9.41
CA ALA A 48 -9.47 -5.12 -10.65
C ALA A 48 -9.56 -4.17 -11.86
N GLY A 49 -10.40 -3.13 -11.79
CA GLY A 49 -10.52 -2.08 -12.80
C GLY A 49 -9.86 -0.76 -12.43
N TYR A 50 -9.04 -0.71 -11.38
CA TYR A 50 -8.30 0.48 -11.00
C TYR A 50 -7.22 0.78 -12.04
N VAL A 51 -7.32 1.95 -12.68
CA VAL A 51 -6.30 2.45 -13.60
C VAL A 51 -5.38 3.35 -12.78
N GLY A 52 -4.16 2.87 -12.50
CA GLY A 52 -3.15 3.63 -11.77
C GLY A 52 -2.74 4.92 -12.49
N SER A 53 -2.17 5.85 -11.73
CA SER A 53 -1.65 7.15 -12.18
C SER A 53 -0.53 7.03 -13.22
N SER A 54 0.01 5.84 -13.45
CA SER A 54 0.98 5.55 -14.53
C SER A 54 0.44 5.83 -15.95
N HIS A 55 -0.85 6.16 -16.11
CA HIS A 55 -1.41 6.61 -17.38
C HIS A 55 -1.40 8.13 -17.61
N GLU A 56 -0.99 8.94 -16.62
CA GLU A 56 -0.79 10.37 -16.84
C GLU A 56 0.64 10.60 -17.37
N LYS A 57 0.84 10.21 -18.64
CA LYS A 57 1.91 10.79 -19.45
C LYS A 57 1.62 12.29 -19.47
N ALA A 58 2.34 13.04 -18.65
CA ALA A 58 2.35 14.49 -18.68
C ALA A 58 2.78 14.94 -20.08
N ASP A 59 1.80 15.19 -20.95
CA ASP A 59 1.92 16.03 -22.12
C ASP A 59 2.09 17.47 -21.61
N TRP A 60 3.35 17.89 -21.47
CA TRP A 60 3.73 19.28 -21.31
C TRP A 60 4.43 19.78 -22.57
#